data_AF-A0A6G0USK8-F1
#
_entry.id   AF-A0A6G0USK8-F1
#
_cell.length_a   1.000
_cell.length_b   1.000
_cell.length_c   1.000
_cell.angle_alpha   90.00
_cell.angle_beta   90.00
_cell.angle_gamma   90.00
#
_symmetry.space_group_name_H-M   'P 1'
#
loop_
_entity.id
_entity.type
_entity.pdbx_description
1 polymer ?
#
loop_
_entity_poly.entity_id
_entity_poly.type
_entity_poly.pdbx_seq_one_letter_code
_entity_poly.pdbx_strand_id
1 'polypeptide(L)' 'MEKKEYVCVNCMSPVDSLYTEYSKEVIRVTDCQKCNKVADKYIEYDPVLIFNELFLQYSTAYRHLLLNNKTFDLYVHLYP' A
#
# COMPACT_ATOMS: atom_id res chain seq x y z
N MET A 1 -20.80 -1.48 -10.75
CA MET A 1 -19.53 -0.83 -11.15
C MET A 1 -18.68 -0.76 -9.89
N GLU A 2 -17.84 -1.77 -9.67
CA GLU A 2 -16.95 -1.80 -8.52
C GLU A 2 -15.90 -0.69 -8.65
N LYS A 3 -15.76 0.07 -7.57
CA LYS A 3 -14.99 1.32 -7.49
C LYS A 3 -13.51 0.93 -7.53
N LYS A 4 -12.67 1.57 -8.36
CA LYS A 4 -11.21 1.40 -8.27
C LYS A 4 -10.76 1.93 -6.90
N GLU A 5 -10.39 1.04 -5.98
CA GLU A 5 -10.26 1.40 -4.56
C GLU A 5 -8.86 1.87 -4.15
N TYR A 6 -7.84 1.73 -5.00
CA TYR A 6 -6.46 2.04 -4.64
C TYR A 6 -5.79 3.01 -5.62
N VAL A 7 -4.77 3.70 -5.13
CA VAL A 7 -3.95 4.63 -5.91
C VAL A 7 -2.48 4.36 -5.71
N CYS A 8 -1.69 4.60 -6.76
CA CYS A 8 -0.23 4.50 -6.65
C CYS A 8 0.32 5.64 -5.78
N VAL A 9 1.08 5.32 -4.73
CA VAL A 9 1.69 6.33 -3.85
C VAL A 9 2.72 7.19 -4.56
N ASN A 10 3.28 6.70 -5.68
CA ASN A 10 4.29 7.42 -6.46
C ASN A 10 3.68 8.45 -7.42
N CYS A 11 2.67 8.06 -8.21
CA CYS A 11 2.15 8.87 -9.31
C CYS A 11 0.64 9.15 -9.27
N MET A 12 -0.05 8.70 -8.20
CA MET A 12 -1.49 8.89 -7.97
C MET A 12 -2.41 8.29 -9.04
N SER A 13 -1.90 7.49 -9.98
CA SER A 13 -2.77 6.78 -10.91
C SER A 13 -3.59 5.73 -10.16
N PRO A 14 -4.85 5.49 -10.57
CA PRO A 14 -5.65 4.43 -10.00
C PRO A 14 -5.01 3.07 -10.27
N VAL A 15 -5.12 2.16 -9.30
CA VAL A 15 -4.64 0.78 -9.37
C VAL A 15 -5.77 -0.13 -8.91
N ASP A 16 -5.94 -1.26 -9.60
CA ASP A 16 -7.07 -2.17 -9.34
C ASP A 16 -6.83 -3.02 -8.07
N SER A 17 -5.58 -3.39 -7.78
CA SER A 17 -5.16 -4.02 -6.53
C SER A 17 -3.75 -3.59 -6.13
N LEU A 18 -3.45 -3.54 -4.83
CA LEU A 18 -2.09 -3.30 -4.32
C LEU A 18 -1.25 -4.57 -4.24
N TYR A 19 -1.88 -5.74 -4.15
CA TYR A 19 -1.20 -7.03 -4.07
C TYR A 19 -1.99 -8.15 -4.75
N THR A 20 -1.29 -9.23 -5.08
CA THR A 20 -1.87 -10.51 -5.49
C THR A 20 -1.54 -11.53 -4.41
N GLU A 21 -2.56 -12.19 -3.87
CA GLU A 21 -2.40 -13.29 -2.93
C GLU A 21 -2.19 -14.59 -3.71
N TYR A 22 -1.05 -15.25 -3.50
CA TYR A 22 -0.77 -16.58 -4.06
C TYR A 22 -1.12 -17.69 -3.06
N SER A 23 -0.96 -17.41 -1.77
CA SER A 23 -1.38 -18.26 -0.66
C SER A 23 -1.63 -17.40 0.57
N LYS A 24 -2.18 -17.99 1.64
CA LYS A 24 -2.46 -17.29 2.92
C LYS A 24 -1.26 -16.57 3.53
N GLU A 25 -0.05 -16.94 3.15
CA GLU A 25 1.21 -16.41 3.71
C GLU A 25 2.06 -15.68 2.66
N VAL A 26 1.70 -15.79 1.38
CA VAL A 26 2.49 -15.25 0.27
C VAL A 26 1.63 -14.29 -0.54
N ILE A 27 1.90 -13.01 -0.34
CA ILE A 27 1.41 -11.93 -1.19
C ILE A 27 2.55 -11.41 -2.07
N ARG A 28 2.18 -10.78 -3.19
CA ARG A 28 3.11 -10.06 -4.05
C ARG A 28 2.56 -8.68 -4.34
N VAL A 29 3.34 -7.64 -4.06
CA VAL A 29 3.02 -6.25 -4.41
C VAL A 29 2.82 -6.07 -5.91
N THR A 30 1.90 -5.19 -6.27
CA THR A 30 1.56 -4.87 -7.66
C THR A 30 2.37 -3.66 -8.15
N ASP A 31 2.88 -3.74 -9.38
CA ASP A 31 3.53 -2.61 -10.04
C ASP A 31 2.50 -1.69 -10.71
N CYS A 32 2.72 -0.38 -10.62
CA CYS A 32 1.90 0.61 -11.28
C CYS A 32 2.20 0.64 -12.78
N GLN A 33 1.18 0.38 -13.63
CA GLN A 33 1.35 0.41 -15.09
C GLN A 33 1.68 1.79 -15.68
N LYS A 34 1.47 2.88 -14.94
CA LYS A 34 1.75 4.23 -15.41
C LYS A 34 3.20 4.67 -15.15
N CYS A 35 3.74 4.38 -13.97
CA CYS A 35 5.08 4.82 -13.58
C CYS A 35 6.10 3.69 -13.42
N ASN A 36 5.68 2.43 -13.59
CA ASN A 36 6.51 1.22 -13.48
C ASN A 36 7.26 1.08 -12.15
N LYS A 37 6.71 1.66 -11.08
CA LYS A 37 7.17 1.47 -9.70
C LYS A 37 6.13 0.65 -8.94
N VAL A 38 6.54 0.01 -7.86
CA VAL A 38 5.62 -0.63 -6.90
C VAL A 38 4.51 0.36 -6.53
N ALA A 39 3.25 -0.05 -6.67
CA ALA A 39 2.09 0.81 -6.53
C ALA A 39 2.01 1.40 -5.13
N ASP A 40 2.18 0.56 -4.11
CA ASP A 40 2.28 0.93 -2.71
C ASP A 40 3.24 -0.04 -2.01
N LYS A 41 4.42 0.47 -1.64
CA LYS A 41 5.45 -0.33 -0.94
C LYS A 41 5.13 -0.56 0.54
N TYR A 42 4.26 0.27 1.13
CA TYR A 42 4.05 0.30 2.56
C TYR A 42 3.17 -0.85 3.07
N ILE A 43 2.53 -1.59 2.16
CA ILE A 43 1.70 -2.74 2.52
C ILE A 43 2.52 -3.92 3.07
N GLU A 44 3.82 -3.95 2.79
CA GLU A 44 4.76 -4.94 3.34
C GLU A 44 5.58 -4.38 4.52
N TYR A 45 5.41 -3.09 4.85
CA TYR A 45 6.21 -2.44 5.89
C TYR A 45 5.55 -2.59 7.26
N ASP A 46 6.38 -2.84 8.28
CA ASP A 46 5.96 -2.66 9.66
C ASP A 46 5.49 -1.22 9.91
N PRO A 47 4.42 -1.00 10.70
CA PRO A 47 3.91 0.34 11.01
C PRO A 47 4.98 1.31 11.51
N VAL A 48 5.99 0.84 12.25
CA VAL A 48 7.10 1.66 12.74
C VAL A 48 7.91 2.28 11.58
N LEU A 49 8.12 1.55 10.49
CA LEU A 49 8.81 2.05 9.31
C LEU A 49 7.96 3.10 8.57
N ILE A 50 6.65 2.88 8.48
CA ILE A 50 5.71 3.84 7.90
C ILE A 50 5.70 5.13 8.73
N PHE A 51 5.67 5.02 10.06
CA PHE A 51 5.75 6.16 10.99
C PHE A 51 7.02 6.98 10.79
N ASN A 52 8.17 6.32 10.59
CA ASN A 52 9.42 7.02 10.34
C ASN A 52 9.36 7.84 9.04
N GLU A 53 8.76 7.30 7.97
CA GLU A 53 8.61 8.06 6.72
C GLU A 53 7.56 9.19 6.82
N LEU A 54 6.51 9.03 7.62
CA LEU A 54 5.58 10.11 7.93
C LEU A 54 6.25 11.24 8.72
N PHE A 55 7.12 10.90 9.69
CA PHE A 55 7.89 11.89 10.46
C PHE A 55 8.83 12.70 9.56
N LEU A 56 9.43 12.04 8.57
CA LEU A 56 10.27 12.66 7.55
C LEU A 56 9.47 13.35 6.43
N GLN A 57 8.14 13.40 6.57
CA GLN A 57 7.20 14.04 5.65
C GLN A 57 7.27 13.54 4.20
N TYR A 58 7.58 12.25 4.00
CA TYR A 58 7.55 11.68 2.66
C TYR A 58 6.11 11.64 2.14
N SER A 59 5.86 12.38 1.04
CA SER A 59 4.54 12.46 0.41
C SER A 59 3.94 11.09 0.06
N THR A 60 4.77 10.10 -0.25
CA THR A 60 4.38 8.72 -0.52
C THR A 60 3.76 8.04 0.71
N ALA A 61 4.30 8.27 1.91
CA ALA A 61 3.78 7.71 3.15
C ALA A 61 2.43 8.34 3.53
N TYR A 62 2.27 9.65 3.32
CA TYR A 62 0.97 10.30 3.49
C TYR A 62 -0.08 9.77 2.49
N ARG A 63 0.29 9.55 1.23
CA ARG A 63 -0.63 9.00 0.23
C ARG A 63 -1.08 7.58 0.59
N HIS A 64 -0.18 6.75 1.11
CA HIS A 64 -0.54 5.46 1.67
C HIS A 64 -1.60 5.59 2.77
N LEU A 65 -1.32 6.39 3.80
CA LEU A 65 -2.19 6.56 4.95
C LEU A 65 -3.56 7.15 4.58
N LEU A 66 -3.59 8.13 3.67
CA LEU A 66 -4.82 8.86 3.34
C LEU A 66 -5.66 8.18 2.26
N LEU A 67 -5.03 7.47 1.32
CA LEU A 67 -5.70 7.00 0.10
C LEU A 67 -5.76 5.47 -0.01
N ASN A 68 -4.90 4.74 0.69
CA ASN A 68 -4.82 3.28 0.65
C ASN A 68 -5.06 2.61 2.03
N ASN A 69 -5.61 3.35 3.01
CA ASN A 69 -5.77 2.99 4.43
C ASN A 69 -6.42 1.62 4.73
N LYS A 70 -7.11 0.99 3.78
CA LYS A 70 -7.72 -0.33 3.99
C LYS A 70 -6.69 -1.45 4.29
N THR A 71 -5.40 -1.19 4.09
CA THR A 71 -4.31 -2.14 4.37
C THR A 71 -3.89 -2.21 5.84
N PHE A 72 -4.24 -1.23 6.69
CA PHE A 72 -3.87 -1.26 8.12
C PHE A 72 -4.59 -2.39 8.90
N ASP A 73 -5.70 -2.91 8.37
CA ASP A 73 -6.46 -4.01 8.98
C ASP A 73 -5.69 -5.35 9.01
N LEU A 74 -4.65 -5.54 8.17
CA LEU A 74 -3.87 -6.78 8.14
C LEU A 74 -2.96 -6.95 9.37
N TYR A 75 -2.51 -5.86 10.00
CA TYR A 75 -1.63 -5.95 11.18
C TYR A 75 -2.37 -6.36 12.45
N VAL A 76 -3.64 -5.96 12.60
CA VAL A 76 -4.44 -6.27 13.79
C VAL A 76 -4.73 -7.78 13.91
N HIS A 77 -4.65 -8.51 12.79
CA HIS A 77 -4.92 -9.96 12.76
C HIS A 77 -3.67 -10.85 12.82
N LEU A 78 -2.45 -10.31 12.67
CA LEU A 78 -1.21 -11.10 12.64
C LEU A 78 -0.38 -11.04 13.93
N TYR A 79 -0.71 -10.16 14.87
CA TYR A 79 -0.10 -10.11 16.21
C TYR A 79 -1.21 -10.13 17.29
N PRO A 80 -1.42 -11.25 18.02
CA PRO A 80 -2.27 -11.29 19.21
C PRO A 80 -1.68 -10.52 20.40
#